data_AF-A0A564U6F9-F1
#
_entry.id   AF-A0A564U6F9-F1
#
_cell.length_a   1.000
_cell.length_b   1.000
_cell.length_c   1.000
_cell.angle_alpha   90.00
_cell.angle_beta   90.00
_cell.angle_gamma   90.00
#
_symmetry.space_group_name_H-M   'P 1'
#
loop_
_entity.id
_entity.type
_entity.pdbx_description
1 polymer ?
#
loop_
_entity_poly.entity_id
_entity_poly.type
_entity_poly.pdbx_seq_one_letter_code
_entity_poly.pdbx_strand_id
1 'polypeptide(L)'
;MIYESGGGQNSAREMSLALGQNPSYINRIENGKALPSMQGFFSICEYLQITPGDFFNEDSEAPWEVRELLEKIEMLTPEQRTLIRQVVEQFLGE
;
A
#
# COMPACT_ATOMS: atom_id res chain seq x y z
N MET A 1 -12.88 -19.43 -0.88
CA MET A 1 -13.02 -19.58 0.58
C MET A 1 -12.20 -20.77 1.05
N ILE A 2 -10.96 -20.53 1.49
CA ILE A 2 -10.41 -21.05 2.75
C ILE A 2 -9.30 -20.03 3.13
N TYR A 3 -9.62 -19.07 3.99
CA TYR A 3 -8.57 -18.31 4.68
C TYR A 3 -8.06 -19.24 5.77
N GLU A 4 -6.95 -19.93 5.53
CA GLU A 4 -6.31 -20.73 6.56
C GLU A 4 -5.86 -19.80 7.70
N SER A 5 -6.58 -19.93 8.81
CA SER A 5 -6.42 -19.14 10.03
C SER A 5 -5.18 -19.56 10.85
N GLY A 6 -4.06 -19.85 10.19
CA GLY A 6 -2.79 -20.29 10.79
C GLY A 6 -1.53 -19.56 10.32
N GLY A 7 -1.64 -18.60 9.39
CA GLY A 7 -0.48 -18.03 8.68
C GLY A 7 0.24 -16.83 9.31
N GLY A 8 -0.37 -16.12 10.27
CA GLY A 8 0.13 -14.79 10.69
C GLY A 8 1.50 -14.76 11.39
N GLN A 9 1.87 -15.81 12.14
CA GLN A 9 3.18 -15.86 12.80
C GLN A 9 4.31 -16.27 11.85
N ASN A 10 4.00 -17.09 10.84
CA ASN A 10 4.97 -17.50 9.84
C ASN A 10 5.27 -16.36 8.87
N SER A 11 4.24 -15.62 8.42
CA SER A 11 4.45 -14.47 7.53
C SER A 11 5.26 -13.34 8.19
N ALA A 12 4.96 -12.96 9.43
CA ALA A 12 5.71 -11.92 10.15
C ALA A 12 7.17 -12.34 10.39
N ARG A 13 7.40 -13.61 10.72
CA ARG A 13 8.74 -14.17 10.89
C ARG A 13 9.51 -14.21 9.58
N GLU A 14 8.90 -14.74 8.52
CA GLU A 14 9.49 -14.83 7.17
C GLU A 14 9.85 -13.45 6.63
N MET A 15 8.94 -12.48 6.75
CA MET A 15 9.19 -11.09 6.39
C MET A 15 10.33 -10.49 7.20
N SER A 16 10.36 -10.72 8.52
CA SER A 16 11.46 -10.24 9.37
C SER A 16 12.82 -10.77 8.88
N LEU A 17 12.88 -12.06 8.56
CA LEU A 17 14.09 -12.70 8.04
C LEU A 17 14.47 -12.20 6.64
N ALA A 18 13.50 -12.02 5.75
CA ALA A 18 13.72 -11.49 4.41
C ALA A 18 14.27 -10.05 4.43
N LEU A 19 13.88 -9.25 5.43
CA LEU A 19 14.38 -7.90 5.68
C LEU A 19 15.75 -7.89 6.41
N GLY A 20 16.36 -9.05 6.65
CA GLY A 20 17.61 -9.18 7.39
C GLY A 20 17.50 -8.83 8.88
N GLN A 21 16.30 -8.82 9.43
CA GLN A 21 16.01 -8.48 10.81
C GLN A 21 15.86 -9.74 11.68
N ASN A 22 15.83 -9.54 13.00
CA ASN A 22 15.56 -10.65 13.92
C ASN A 22 14.12 -11.18 13.71
N PRO A 23 13.85 -12.48 13.96
CA PRO A 23 12.54 -13.11 13.70
C PRO A 23 11.32 -12.45 14.35
N SER A 24 11.52 -11.63 15.39
CA SER A 24 10.44 -10.97 16.12
C SER A 24 10.14 -9.56 15.62
N TYR A 25 10.92 -9.04 14.66
CA TYR A 25 10.90 -7.63 14.27
C TYR A 25 9.52 -7.16 13.81
N ILE A 26 8.94 -7.80 12.79
CA ILE A 26 7.61 -7.44 12.27
C ILE A 26 6.53 -7.66 13.32
N ASN A 27 6.59 -8.78 14.04
CA ASN A 27 5.61 -9.08 15.08
C ASN A 27 5.59 -8.01 16.18
N ARG A 28 6.75 -7.47 16.57
CA ARG A 28 6.84 -6.37 17.55
C ARG A 28 6.24 -5.08 17.01
N ILE A 29 6.40 -4.79 15.72
CA ILE A 29 5.81 -3.61 15.07
C ILE A 29 4.29 -3.73 15.01
N GLU A 30 3.77 -4.86 14.53
CA GLU A 30 2.31 -5.13 14.45
C GLU A 30 1.62 -5.02 15.81
N ASN A 31 2.31 -5.44 16.88
CA ASN A 31 1.79 -5.37 18.25
C ASN A 31 2.09 -4.04 18.96
N GLY A 32 2.59 -3.02 18.24
CA GLY A 32 2.89 -1.70 18.79
C GLY A 32 4.00 -1.67 19.85
N LYS A 33 4.79 -2.75 19.97
CA LYS A 33 5.90 -2.88 20.93
C LYS A 33 7.20 -2.25 20.43
N ALA A 34 7.23 -1.81 19.17
CA ALA A 34 8.31 -1.09 18.54
C ALA A 34 7.76 -0.32 17.33
N LEU A 35 8.48 0.72 16.92
CA LEU A 35 8.33 1.35 15.62
C LEU A 35 9.54 1.01 14.75
N PRO A 36 9.37 0.87 13.42
CA PRO A 36 10.52 0.75 12.53
C PRO A 36 11.32 2.06 12.55
N SER A 37 12.63 1.97 12.26
CA SER A 37 13.36 3.16 11.81
C SER A 37 12.85 3.57 10.43
N MET A 38 13.10 4.81 9.99
CA MET A 38 12.70 5.24 8.64
C MET A 38 13.29 4.34 7.55
N GLN A 39 14.53 3.86 7.72
CA GLN A 39 15.14 2.91 6.79
C GLN A 39 14.38 1.58 6.78
N GLY A 40 14.06 1.03 7.96
CA GLY A 40 13.31 -0.22 8.07
C GLY A 40 11.90 -0.10 7.51
N PHE A 41 11.25 1.05 7.67
CA PHE A 41 9.96 1.35 7.07
C PHE A 41 10.01 1.30 5.54
N PHE A 42 11.01 1.91 4.90
CA PHE A 42 11.17 1.82 3.45
C PHE A 42 11.41 0.39 2.98
N SER A 43 12.21 -0.39 3.71
CA SER A 43 12.42 -1.81 3.38
C SER A 43 11.14 -2.64 3.50
N ILE A 44 10.27 -2.35 4.48
CA ILE A 44 8.95 -2.98 4.60
C ILE A 44 8.08 -2.62 3.39
N CYS A 45 8.04 -1.34 2.99
CA CYS A 45 7.29 -0.88 1.82
C CYS A 45 7.76 -1.60 0.54
N GLU A 46 9.06 -1.69 0.33
CA GLU A 46 9.66 -2.37 -0.82
C GLU A 46 9.30 -3.86 -0.86
N TYR A 47 9.39 -4.55 0.29
CA TYR A 47 9.01 -5.96 0.39
C TYR A 47 7.53 -6.19 0.05
N LEU A 48 6.65 -5.31 0.50
CA LEU A 48 5.20 -5.37 0.23
C LEU A 48 4.83 -4.84 -1.16
N GLN A 49 5.80 -4.32 -1.92
CA GLN A 49 5.59 -3.68 -3.22
C GLN A 49 4.58 -2.52 -3.17
N ILE A 50 4.61 -1.76 -2.08
CA ILE A 50 3.84 -0.54 -1.89
C ILE A 50 4.76 0.66 -1.78
N THR A 51 4.21 1.86 -1.98
CA THR A 51 4.88 3.10 -1.62
C THR A 51 4.53 3.51 -0.19
N PRO A 52 5.33 4.39 0.43
CA PRO A 52 4.97 5.03 1.69
C PRO A 52 3.60 5.69 1.69
N GLY A 53 3.21 6.30 0.56
CA GLY A 53 1.91 6.94 0.41
C GLY A 53 0.76 5.95 0.56
N ASP A 54 0.88 4.76 -0.04
CA ASP A 54 -0.17 3.72 0.07
C ASP A 54 -0.27 3.20 1.50
N PHE A 55 0.85 3.10 2.24
CA PHE A 55 0.84 2.65 3.63
C PHE A 55 0.03 3.56 4.56
N PHE A 56 0.06 4.88 4.31
CA PHE A 56 -0.67 5.87 5.10
C PHE A 56 -2.06 6.21 4.53
N ASN A 57 -2.46 5.58 3.43
CA ASN A 57 -3.75 5.84 2.80
C ASN A 57 -4.84 5.00 3.46
N GLU A 58 -5.33 5.46 4.61
CA GLU A 58 -6.38 4.78 5.40
C GLU A 58 -7.76 4.82 4.72
N ASP A 59 -7.96 5.72 3.74
CA ASP A 59 -9.27 6.01 3.12
C ASP A 59 -9.51 5.27 1.79
N SER A 60 -8.55 4.47 1.30
CA SER A 60 -8.65 3.85 -0.02
C SER A 60 -9.14 2.40 0.03
N GLU A 61 -10.41 2.17 -0.34
CA GLU A 61 -10.97 0.81 -0.51
C GLU A 61 -10.34 0.02 -1.68
N ALA A 62 -9.64 0.70 -2.60
CA ALA A 62 -8.95 0.08 -3.74
C ALA A 62 -7.72 0.89 -4.18
N PRO A 63 -6.59 0.83 -3.42
CA PRO A 63 -5.42 1.69 -3.65
C PRO A 63 -4.79 1.47 -5.03
N TRP A 64 -4.82 0.23 -5.52
CA TRP A 64 -4.11 -0.15 -6.74
C TRP A 64 -4.84 0.29 -8.02
N GLU A 65 -6.16 0.09 -8.10
CA GLU A 65 -6.94 0.46 -9.29
C GLU A 65 -6.98 1.97 -9.51
N VAL A 66 -7.20 2.75 -8.42
CA VAL A 66 -7.19 4.22 -8.47
C VAL A 66 -5.82 4.74 -8.85
N ARG A 67 -4.76 4.13 -8.31
CA ARG A 67 -3.38 4.50 -8.62
C ARG A 67 -3.00 4.21 -10.07
N GLU A 68 -3.33 3.04 -10.59
CA GLU A 68 -3.07 2.69 -12.00
C GLU A 68 -3.78 3.68 -12.95
N LEU A 69 -5.00 4.09 -12.58
CA LEU A 69 -5.73 5.12 -13.31
C LEU A 69 -5.03 6.49 -13.24
N LEU A 70 -4.57 6.91 -12.06
CA LEU A 70 -3.83 8.17 -11.89
C LEU A 70 -2.54 8.20 -12.72
N GLU A 71 -1.75 7.13 -12.71
CA GLU A 71 -0.52 7.01 -13.51
C GLU A 71 -0.82 7.19 -15.01
N LYS A 72 -1.93 6.63 -15.51
CA LYS A 72 -2.37 6.83 -16.90
C LYS A 72 -2.83 8.27 -17.16
N ILE A 73 -3.55 8.89 -16.22
CA ILE A 73 -4.04 10.28 -16.34
C ILE A 73 -2.87 11.28 -16.39
N GLU A 74 -1.79 11.03 -15.65
CA GLU A 74 -0.58 11.86 -15.67
C GLU A 74 0.10 11.89 -17.05
N MET A 75 -0.12 10.89 -17.91
CA MET A 75 0.42 10.88 -19.27
C MET A 75 -0.41 11.70 -20.28
N LEU A 76 -1.61 12.14 -19.90
CA LEU A 76 -2.55 12.84 -20.79
C LEU A 76 -2.25 14.34 -20.93
N THR A 77 -2.69 14.94 -22.04
CA THR A 77 -2.65 16.40 -22.22
C THR A 77 -3.65 17.12 -21.29
N PRO A 78 -3.47 18.42 -21.01
CA PRO A 78 -4.40 19.19 -20.17
C PRO A 78 -5.86 19.11 -20.65
N GLU A 79 -6.08 19.12 -21.96
CA GLU A 79 -7.41 19.04 -22.57
C GLU A 79 -8.05 17.67 -22.34
N GLN A 80 -7.26 16.59 -22.50
CA GLN A 80 -7.72 15.23 -22.25
C GLN A 80 -8.04 15.00 -20.77
N ARG A 81 -7.22 15.54 -19.85
CA ARG A 81 -7.52 15.50 -18.40
C ARG A 81 -8.81 16.24 -18.07
N THR A 82 -9.09 17.34 -18.76
CA THR A 82 -10.36 18.07 -18.60
C THR A 82 -11.55 17.22 -19.01
N LEU A 83 -11.46 16.44 -20.09
CA LEU A 83 -12.52 15.51 -20.50
C LEU A 83 -12.74 14.41 -19.46
N ILE A 84 -11.67 13.81 -18.95
CA ILE A 84 -11.77 12.78 -17.90
C ILE A 84 -12.44 13.36 -16.65
N ARG A 85 -12.06 14.58 -16.24
CA ARG A 85 -12.69 15.27 -15.11
C ARG A 85 -14.20 15.44 -15.31
N GLN A 86 -14.64 15.88 -16.48
CA GLN A 86 -16.08 16.03 -16.78
C GLN A 86 -16.86 14.72 -16.66
N VAL A 87 -16.28 13.60 -17.09
CA VAL A 87 -16.91 12.27 -16.94
C VAL A 87 -17.05 11.89 -15.47
N VAL A 88 -16.02 12.15 -14.67
CA VAL A 88 -16.05 11.89 -13.23
C VAL A 88 -17.11 12.75 -12.53
N GLU A 89 -17.13 14.06 -12.81
CA GLU A 89 -18.14 15.00 -12.30
C GLU A 89 -19.57 14.50 -12.62
N GLN A 90 -19.80 14.07 -13.87
CA GLN A 90 -21.09 13.50 -14.29
C GLN A 90 -21.49 12.25 -13.50
N PHE A 91 -20.55 11.35 -13.17
CA PHE A 91 -20.84 10.14 -12.40
C PHE A 91 -21.08 10.42 -10.92
N LEU A 92 -20.47 11.47 -10.38
CA LEU A 92 -20.69 11.93 -9.00
C LEU A 92 -22.00 12.74 -8.85
N GLY A 93 -22.63 13.11 -9.97
CA GLY A 93 -23.84 13.93 -9.97
C GLY A 93 -23.57 15.42 -9.69
N GLU A 94 -22.35 15.86 -10.01
CA GLU A 94 -21.91 17.27 -9.93
C GLU A 94 -22.18 18.04 -11.23
#